data_AF-A0AAU6CNX4-F1
#
_entry.id   AF-A0AAU6CNX4-F1
#
_cell.length_a   1.000
_cell.length_b   1.000
_cell.length_c   1.000
_cell.angle_alpha   90.00
_cell.angle_beta   90.00
_cell.angle_gamma   90.00
#
_symmetry.space_group_name_H-M   'P 1'
#
loop_
_entity.id
_entity.type
_entity.pdbx_description
1 polymer ?
#
loop_
_entity_poly.entity_id
_entity_poly.type
_entity_poly.pdbx_seq_one_letter_code
_entity_poly.pdbx_strand_id
1 'polypeptide(L)'
;MNCGHGWEQAYEIEHHVDTSGRPYVTYLADGSQVPSPLTHPTCQNCDGHRVHIMRPGRVAGVAAARPVAHRPARVRQATARPARNWSALHFLHRRSDGETAAE
;
A
#
# COMPACT_ATOMS: atom_id res chain seq x y z
N MET A 1 6.27 -5.62 4.34
CA MET A 1 5.01 -5.63 5.12
C MET A 1 4.69 -7.09 5.38
N ASN A 2 5.41 -7.73 6.32
CA ASN A 2 5.61 -9.17 6.28
C ASN A 2 4.85 -9.93 7.38
N CYS A 3 4.63 -9.35 8.55
CA CYS A 3 3.97 -10.02 9.67
C CYS A 3 2.45 -9.78 9.71
N GLY A 4 1.99 -8.67 9.13
CA GLY A 4 0.59 -8.23 9.15
C GLY A 4 0.01 -8.05 10.55
N HIS A 5 0.87 -7.78 11.53
CA HIS A 5 0.49 -7.37 12.88
C HIS A 5 0.04 -5.91 12.86
N GLY A 6 -1.05 -5.61 13.56
CA GLY A 6 -1.57 -4.26 13.74
C GLY A 6 -1.76 -3.98 15.22
N TRP A 7 -1.39 -2.77 15.64
CA TRP A 7 -1.61 -2.25 16.99
C TRP A 7 -2.07 -0.80 16.92
N GLU A 8 -2.72 -0.32 17.99
CA GLU A 8 -3.04 1.09 18.17
C GLU A 8 -2.23 1.64 19.34
N GLN A 9 -1.68 2.83 19.17
CA GLN A 9 -0.85 3.47 20.18
C GLN A 9 -0.96 4.99 20.03
N ALA A 10 -1.10 5.67 21.16
CA ALA A 10 -1.04 7.12 21.23
C ALA A 10 0.41 7.57 21.42
N TYR A 11 0.74 8.69 20.79
CA TYR A 11 2.05 9.32 20.93
C TYR A 11 1.86 10.78 21.27
N GLU A 12 2.67 11.27 22.20
CA GLU A 12 2.80 12.69 22.50
C GLU A 12 3.97 13.25 21.69
N ILE A 13 3.77 14.42 21.10
CA ILE A 13 4.77 15.12 20.28
C ILE A 13 5.05 16.46 20.93
N GLU A 14 6.23 16.58 21.52
CA GLU A 14 6.65 17.82 22.17
C GLU A 14 7.60 18.59 21.27
N HIS A 15 7.37 19.89 21.17
CA HIS A 15 8.22 20.81 20.41
C HIS A 15 9.08 21.60 21.39
N HIS A 16 10.39 21.51 21.21
CA HIS A 16 11.39 22.10 22.08
C HIS A 16 12.32 23.01 21.30
N VAL A 17 13.05 23.83 22.04
CA VAL A 17 14.15 24.66 21.52
C VAL A 17 15.36 24.40 22.39
N ASP A 18 16.50 24.08 21.78
CA ASP A 18 17.74 23.82 22.50
C ASP A 18 18.39 25.13 23.01
N THR A 19 19.49 25.00 23.77
CA THR A 19 20.23 26.14 24.32
C THR A 19 20.89 27.02 23.25
N SER A 20 21.02 26.52 22.02
CA SER A 20 21.52 27.25 20.86
C SER A 20 20.40 27.89 20.03
N GLY A 21 19.15 27.78 20.46
CA GLY A 21 17.98 28.31 19.76
C GLY A 21 17.49 27.43 18.62
N ARG A 22 17.95 26.18 18.50
CA ARG A 22 17.52 25.28 17.42
C ARG A 22 16.28 24.48 17.85
N PRO A 23 15.22 24.43 17.02
CA PRO A 23 14.05 23.64 17.34
C PRO A 23 14.32 22.14 17.20
N TYR A 24 13.76 21.34 18.10
CA TYR A 24 13.76 19.88 18.00
C TYR A 24 12.45 19.30 18.52
N VAL A 25 12.18 18.04 18.20
CA VAL A 25 10.91 17.36 18.53
C VAL A 25 11.21 16.06 19.27
N THR A 26 10.53 15.83 20.39
CA THR A 26 10.57 14.56 21.11
C THR A 26 9.23 13.85 20.99
N TYR A 27 9.30 12.52 20.92
CA TYR A 27 8.14 11.66 20.84
C TYR A 27 8.08 10.83 22.11
N LEU A 28 6.90 10.76 22.74
CA LEU A 28 6.66 9.93 23.91
C LEU A 28 5.55 8.94 23.61
N ALA A 29 5.68 7.76 24.20
CA ALA A 29 4.62 6.75 24.28
C ALA A 29 4.46 6.39 25.75
N ASP A 30 3.25 6.53 26.28
CA ASP A 30 2.95 6.25 27.69
C ASP A 30 3.93 6.94 28.66
N GLY A 31 4.26 8.21 28.36
CA GLY A 31 5.21 9.03 29.12
C GLY A 31 6.70 8.67 28.94
N SER A 32 7.03 7.66 28.13
CA SER A 32 8.42 7.24 27.86
C SER A 32 8.91 7.76 26.51
N GLN A 33 10.14 8.28 26.45
CA GLN A 33 10.72 8.76 25.21
C GLN A 33 10.96 7.60 24.23
N VAL A 34 10.51 7.77 22.98
CA VAL A 34 10.64 6.78 21.90
C VAL A 34 11.21 7.41 20.62
N PRO A 35 11.75 6.61 19.69
CA PRO A 35 12.07 7.09 18.35
C PRO A 35 10.83 7.67 17.66
N SER A 36 11.05 8.54 16.68
CA SER A 36 9.96 9.11 15.89
C SER A 36 9.15 8.00 15.20
N PRO A 37 7.84 7.84 15.51
CA PRO A 37 7.00 6.82 14.89
C PRO A 37 6.76 7.09 13.40
N LEU A 38 7.04 8.31 12.95
CA LEU A 38 6.88 8.74 11.55
C LEU A 38 8.11 8.44 10.69
N THR A 39 9.32 8.59 11.26
CA THR A 39 10.57 8.45 10.49
C THR A 39 11.34 7.16 10.81
N HIS A 40 11.16 6.60 12.00
CA HIS A 40 11.82 5.37 12.45
C HIS A 40 10.80 4.34 12.96
N PRO A 41 9.78 3.99 12.16
CA PRO A 41 8.81 2.99 12.58
C PRO A 41 9.48 1.62 12.76
N THR A 42 9.12 0.92 13.83
CA THR A 42 9.56 -0.46 14.08
C THR A 42 8.36 -1.29 14.51
N CYS A 43 8.10 -2.39 13.81
CA CYS A 43 7.01 -3.30 14.18
C CYS A 43 7.39 -4.11 15.43
N GLN A 44 6.61 -3.96 16.52
CA GLN A 44 6.85 -4.63 17.81
C GLN A 44 6.78 -6.18 17.75
N ASN A 45 6.27 -6.75 16.65
CA ASN A 45 6.16 -8.20 16.49
C ASN A 45 7.28 -8.83 15.65
N CYS A 46 7.93 -8.08 14.75
CA CYS A 46 8.89 -8.67 13.82
C CYS A 46 10.10 -7.77 13.52
N ASP A 47 10.25 -6.68 14.25
CA ASP A 47 11.34 -5.70 14.15
C ASP A 47 11.53 -5.09 12.76
N GLY A 48 10.53 -5.22 11.89
CA GLY A 48 10.58 -4.67 10.54
C GLY A 48 10.34 -3.17 10.53
N HIS A 49 11.12 -2.45 9.73
CA HIS A 49 11.01 -0.98 9.61
C HIS A 49 9.99 -0.49 8.58
N ARG A 50 9.22 -1.39 7.95
CA ARG A 50 8.19 -1.04 6.97
C ARG A 50 6.81 -1.31 7.52
N VAL A 51 6.18 -0.26 8.02
CA VAL A 51 4.81 -0.27 8.59
C VAL A 51 3.85 0.54 7.71
N HIS A 52 2.56 0.34 7.90
CA HIS A 52 1.52 1.19 7.33
C HIS A 52 0.84 1.96 8.46
N ILE A 53 0.88 3.29 8.41
CA ILE A 53 0.25 4.14 9.43
C ILE A 53 -1.22 4.31 9.05
N MET A 54 -2.10 3.96 9.99
CA MET A 54 -3.55 4.01 9.81
C MET A 54 -4.18 5.09 10.69
N ARG A 55 -5.41 5.49 10.34
CA ARG A 55 -6.23 6.31 11.24
C ARG A 55 -6.57 5.52 12.52
N PRO A 56 -6.69 6.19 13.69
CA PRO A 56 -7.12 5.54 14.92
C PRO A 56 -8.50 4.88 14.75
N GLY A 57 -8.73 3.76 15.43
CA GLY A 57 -9.96 2.96 15.36
C GLY A 57 -10.10 2.07 14.12
N ARG A 58 -9.10 2.01 13.24
CA ARG A 58 -9.13 1.19 12.01
C ARG A 58 -8.30 -0.08 12.11
N VAL A 59 -7.43 -0.20 13.11
CA VAL A 59 -6.45 -1.30 13.14
C VAL A 59 -7.10 -2.61 13.51
N ALA A 60 -8.01 -2.60 14.50
CA ALA A 60 -8.76 -3.80 14.90
C ALA A 60 -9.61 -4.36 13.73
N GLY A 61 -10.26 -3.48 12.97
CA GLY A 61 -11.07 -3.88 11.81
C GLY A 61 -10.24 -4.55 10.71
N VAL A 62 -9.04 -4.05 10.44
CA VAL A 62 -8.13 -4.67 9.45
C VAL A 62 -7.50 -5.96 9.97
N ALA A 63 -7.16 -6.03 11.26
CA ALA A 63 -6.66 -7.26 11.87
C ALA A 63 -7.70 -8.38 11.79
N ALA A 64 -8.98 -8.07 12.06
CA ALA A 64 -10.08 -9.02 11.97
C ALA A 64 -10.43 -9.41 10.52
N ALA A 65 -10.32 -8.46 9.58
CA ALA A 65 -10.59 -8.70 8.17
C ALA A 65 -9.43 -9.42 7.45
N ARG A 66 -8.32 -9.72 8.13
CA ARG A 66 -7.15 -10.31 7.49
C ARG A 66 -7.47 -11.75 7.06
N PRO A 67 -7.55 -12.04 5.75
CA PRO A 67 -7.61 -13.44 5.32
C PRO A 67 -6.32 -14.12 5.78
N VAL A 68 -6.45 -15.32 6.37
CA VAL A 68 -5.31 -16.23 6.61
C VAL A 68 -4.48 -16.24 5.34
N ALA A 69 -3.22 -15.80 5.45
CA ALA A 69 -2.40 -15.40 4.32
C ALA A 69 -2.64 -16.28 3.09
N HIS A 70 -3.10 -15.66 2.00
CA HIS A 70 -2.94 -16.23 0.68
C HIS A 70 -1.44 -16.35 0.45
N ARG A 71 -0.88 -17.52 0.79
CA ARG A 71 0.38 -17.98 0.22
C ARG A 71 0.13 -17.92 -1.29
N PRO A 72 0.77 -17.00 -2.05
CA PRO A 72 0.59 -17.04 -3.48
C PRO A 72 1.03 -18.44 -3.89
N ALA A 73 0.09 -19.26 -4.36
CA ALA A 73 0.43 -20.52 -4.99
C ALA A 73 1.48 -20.13 -6.03
N ARG A 74 2.70 -20.64 -5.87
CA ARG A 74 3.81 -20.34 -6.77
C ARG A 74 3.36 -20.90 -8.12
N VAL A 75 2.71 -20.07 -8.94
CA VAL A 75 2.36 -20.40 -10.31
C VAL A 75 3.71 -20.70 -10.94
N ARG A 76 3.97 -21.98 -11.18
CA ARG A 76 5.12 -22.41 -11.98
C ARG A 76 4.88 -21.75 -13.32
N GLN A 77 5.60 -20.66 -13.59
CA GLN A 77 5.62 -20.05 -14.91
C GLN A 77 6.20 -21.10 -15.84
N ALA A 78 5.33 -21.86 -16.48
CA ALA A 78 5.70 -22.66 -17.63
C ALA A 78 6.22 -21.67 -18.66
N THR A 79 7.51 -21.78 -18.95
CA THR A 79 8.21 -20.98 -19.94
C THR A 79 7.60 -21.24 -21.31
N ALA A 80 6.63 -20.42 -21.71
CA ALA A 80 6.21 -20.31 -23.09
C ALA A 80 7.02 -19.20 -23.75
N ARG A 81 7.89 -19.61 -24.67
CA ARG A 81 8.75 -18.79 -25.55
C ARG A 81 7.95 -17.67 -26.24
N PRO A 82 8.55 -16.49 -26.49
CA PRO A 82 7.86 -15.41 -27.19
C PRO A 82 7.77 -15.74 -28.69
N ALA A 83 6.54 -15.84 -29.21
CA ALA A 83 6.26 -15.86 -30.63
C ALA A 83 5.84 -14.46 -31.08
N ARG A 84 6.83 -13.80 -31.66
CA ARG A 84 6.89 -12.71 -32.64
C ARG A 84 5.58 -12.11 -33.22
N ASN A 85 5.63 -10.78 -33.35
CA ASN A 85 5.23 -9.90 -34.46
C ASN A 85 3.86 -10.04 -35.17
N TRP A 86 3.10 -8.94 -35.20
CA TRP A 86 2.70 -8.32 -36.46
C TRP A 86 2.27 -6.85 -36.28
N SER A 87 2.82 -5.98 -37.12
CA SER A 87 2.42 -4.59 -37.25
C SER A 87 1.36 -4.43 -38.34
N ALA A 88 0.52 -3.41 -38.14
CA ALA A 88 -0.13 -2.57 -39.14
C ALA A 88 -1.32 -3.14 -39.96
N LEU A 89 -2.40 -2.35 -39.93
CA LEU A 89 -3.41 -2.13 -40.97
C LEU A 89 -4.36 -3.31 -41.26
N HIS A 90 -5.59 -3.20 -40.77
CA HIS A 90 -6.77 -3.48 -41.60
C HIS A 90 -7.94 -2.59 -41.18
N PHE A 91 -8.04 -1.45 -41.84
CA PHE A 91 -9.26 -0.66 -41.99
C PHE A 91 -10.36 -1.58 -42.55
N LEU A 92 -11.48 -1.72 -41.84
CA LEU A 92 -12.70 -2.27 -42.42
C LEU A 92 -13.70 -1.13 -42.62
N HIS A 93 -13.74 -0.68 -43.87
CA HIS A 93 -14.81 0.10 -44.43
C HIS A 93 -16.01 -0.82 -44.73
N ARG A 94 -17.21 -0.28 -44.48
CA ARG A 94 -18.41 -0.39 -45.34
C ARG A 94 -19.08 -1.77 -45.45
N ARG A 95 -20.33 -1.83 -44.98
CA ARG A 95 -21.42 -2.49 -45.70
C ARG A 95 -22.65 -1.59 -45.76
N SER A 96 -22.93 -1.14 -46.98
CA SER A 96 -24.26 -0.89 -47.57
C SER A 96 -25.12 -2.17 -47.45
N ASP A 97 -26.44 -2.21 -47.50
CA ASP A 97 -27.48 -1.56 -48.32
C ASP A 97 -28.77 -1.53 -47.46
N GLY A 98 -29.82 -0.71 -47.62
CA GLY A 98 -30.48 -0.18 -48.82
C GLY A 98 -31.82 -0.92 -49.02
N GLU A 99 -32.96 -0.31 -48.65
CA GLU A 99 -34.31 -0.52 -49.25
C GLU A 99 -35.31 0.49 -48.64
N THR A 100 -35.74 1.51 -49.42
CA THR A 100 -37.07 1.67 -50.07
C THR A 100 -38.25 1.83 -49.10
N ALA A 101 -39.26 2.68 -49.26
CA ALA A 101 -39.64 3.75 -50.16
C ALA A 101 -41.01 4.26 -49.64
N ALA A 102 -41.36 5.51 -50.00
CA ALA A 102 -42.74 6.05 -50.07
C ALA A 102 -43.51 6.20 -48.72
N GLU A 103 -44.34 7.20 -48.49
CA GLU A 103 -45.01 8.21 -49.31
C GLU A 103 -45.37 9.41 -48.41
#